data_AF-A0A3M2SXZ1-F1
#
_entry.id   AF-A0A3M2SXZ1-F1
#
_cell.length_a   1.000
_cell.length_b   1.000
_cell.length_c   1.000
_cell.angle_alpha   90.00
_cell.angle_beta   90.00
_cell.angle_gamma   90.00
#
_symmetry.space_group_name_H-M   'P 1'
#
loop_
_entity.id
_entity.type
_entity.pdbx_description
1 polymer ?
#
loop_
_entity_poly.entity_id
_entity_poly.type
_entity_poly.pdbx_seq_one_letter_code
_entity_poly.pdbx_strand_id
1 'polypeptide(L)'
;MDVKRGNPLAAPFDYFYYGDSKVGRAQADADEIVQYLTKQLAIVDKEKREIREQVLLEYERRAAEAKLDGLEVPKPRCSDCAGLIQDVLESNPAAIVVDGVDEVAESRRHELLMSLVRIRDETLSVIKILLSSRECSNIFAHLSNADRLRVHEDDTQQDMELYVRHRVSTVIANRNLLDVDVPEDLQKDLVSFLVDLAGEMFLWVNLQIERFCELKSKASILDALRHDSKATTAAISQLYSGILGRISRTDPMAYAIATMAFSWLMCMREPLSLEAFLAAVSTSNSDAPLELTMPELLRICSNLIVLDSKLDTLRFAHSSLKEFLEEIGFSKSTTNSVVAMCCLDSCINDLPGDVKTELRPEK
;
A
#
# COMPACT_ATOMS: atom_id res chain seq x y z
N MET A 1 -1.25 -7.63 -18.97
CA MET A 1 -2.08 -8.84 -19.06
C MET A 1 -3.42 -8.43 -19.63
N ASP A 2 -3.61 -8.65 -20.92
CA ASP A 2 -4.84 -8.34 -21.64
C ASP A 2 -5.97 -9.28 -21.21
N VAL A 3 -6.82 -8.81 -20.30
CA VAL A 3 -8.08 -9.48 -19.94
C VAL A 3 -9.16 -9.05 -20.93
N LYS A 4 -9.08 -9.48 -22.18
CA LYS A 4 -10.19 -9.35 -23.15
C LYS A 4 -10.26 -10.54 -24.11
N ARG A 5 -10.60 -11.72 -23.57
CA ARG A 5 -11.37 -12.74 -24.30
C ARG A 5 -12.42 -13.32 -23.37
N GLY A 6 -13.50 -12.56 -23.17
CA GLY A 6 -14.69 -13.00 -22.45
C GLY A 6 -15.55 -13.92 -23.31
N ASN A 7 -16.13 -14.95 -22.69
CA ASN A 7 -17.11 -15.85 -23.29
C ASN A 7 -18.35 -15.05 -23.77
N PRO A 8 -18.74 -15.11 -25.06
CA PRO A 8 -19.87 -14.34 -25.60
C PRO A 8 -21.25 -14.73 -25.05
N LEU A 9 -21.34 -15.82 -24.27
CA LEU A 9 -22.56 -16.27 -23.58
C LEU A 9 -22.63 -15.85 -22.10
N ALA A 10 -21.58 -15.19 -21.57
CA ALA A 10 -21.61 -14.69 -20.21
C ALA A 10 -22.45 -13.41 -20.16
N ALA A 11 -23.40 -13.33 -19.22
CA ALA A 11 -24.06 -12.07 -18.91
C ALA A 11 -23.01 -10.98 -18.62
N PRO A 12 -23.21 -9.73 -19.05
CA PRO A 12 -22.28 -8.65 -18.73
C PRO A 12 -22.14 -8.54 -17.20
N PHE A 13 -20.91 -8.70 -16.70
CA PHE A 13 -20.57 -8.56 -15.29
C PHE A 13 -19.73 -7.31 -15.14
N ASP A 14 -20.18 -6.40 -14.29
CA ASP A 14 -19.35 -5.27 -13.89
C ASP A 14 -18.42 -5.70 -12.74
N TYR A 15 -17.10 -5.52 -12.90
CA TYR A 15 -16.09 -5.90 -11.90
C TYR A 15 -15.48 -4.66 -11.25
N PHE A 16 -15.47 -4.64 -9.92
CA PHE A 16 -14.95 -3.53 -9.12
C PHE A 16 -13.91 -4.00 -8.13
N TYR A 17 -12.86 -3.21 -7.96
CA TYR A 17 -11.74 -3.53 -7.08
C TYR A 17 -11.35 -2.29 -6.28
N TYR A 18 -11.36 -2.46 -4.96
CA TYR A 18 -10.66 -1.60 -4.04
C TYR A 18 -9.54 -2.40 -3.39
N GLY A 19 -8.31 -1.93 -3.53
CA GLY A 19 -7.16 -2.40 -2.76
C GLY A 19 -6.16 -1.29 -2.82
N ASP A 20 -6.14 -0.46 -1.77
CA ASP A 20 -5.44 0.80 -1.85
C ASP A 20 -4.18 0.81 -0.99
N SER A 21 -3.05 0.77 -1.69
CA SER A 21 -1.77 1.23 -1.17
C SER A 21 -1.77 2.77 -1.07
N LYS A 22 -2.52 3.37 -0.13
CA LYS A 22 -2.46 4.83 0.06
C LYS A 22 -1.15 5.23 0.74
N VAL A 23 -0.34 6.00 0.02
CA VAL A 23 0.76 6.79 0.58
C VAL A 23 0.20 7.68 1.70
N GLY A 24 0.84 7.67 2.87
CA GLY A 24 0.58 8.64 3.95
C GLY A 24 -0.70 8.50 4.81
N ARG A 25 -1.70 7.67 4.49
CA ARG A 25 -2.88 7.50 5.38
C ARG A 25 -2.81 6.29 6.30
N ALA A 26 -2.94 6.50 7.61
CA ALA A 26 -2.84 5.42 8.61
C ALA A 26 -4.01 4.42 8.53
N GLN A 27 -5.21 4.90 8.19
CA GLN A 27 -6.41 4.08 8.05
C GLN A 27 -7.27 4.58 6.89
N ALA A 28 -7.97 3.66 6.23
CA ALA A 28 -8.97 3.99 5.22
C ALA A 28 -10.28 4.48 5.88
N ASP A 29 -10.94 5.42 5.24
CA ASP A 29 -12.26 5.90 5.66
C ASP A 29 -13.37 5.15 4.90
N ALA A 30 -14.42 4.76 5.61
CA ALA A 30 -15.51 3.98 5.04
C ALA A 30 -16.23 4.73 3.91
N ASP A 31 -16.48 6.04 4.06
CA ASP A 31 -17.17 6.83 3.04
C ASP A 31 -16.31 6.89 1.77
N GLU A 32 -15.00 7.07 1.90
CA GLU A 32 -14.09 7.10 0.75
C GLU A 32 -14.09 5.79 -0.05
N ILE A 33 -14.18 4.64 0.61
CA ILE A 33 -14.23 3.34 -0.05
C ILE A 33 -15.50 3.22 -0.88
N VAL A 34 -16.67 3.48 -0.27
CA VAL A 34 -17.95 3.34 -0.99
C VAL A 34 -18.07 4.43 -2.07
N GLN A 35 -17.60 5.65 -1.83
CA GLN A 35 -17.49 6.71 -2.86
C GLN A 35 -16.63 6.26 -4.05
N TYR A 36 -15.51 5.58 -3.80
CA TYR A 36 -14.65 5.08 -4.85
C TYR A 36 -15.32 3.95 -5.65
N LEU A 37 -16.01 3.03 -4.98
CA LEU A 37 -16.82 2.01 -5.63
C LEU A 37 -17.92 2.65 -6.50
N THR A 38 -18.65 3.64 -5.97
CA THR A 38 -19.65 4.41 -6.74
C THR A 38 -18.99 5.07 -7.95
N LYS A 39 -17.81 5.68 -7.80
CA LYS A 39 -17.09 6.31 -8.92
C LYS A 39 -16.72 5.29 -10.00
N GLN A 40 -16.24 4.10 -9.63
CA GLN A 40 -15.92 3.07 -10.61
C GLN A 40 -17.18 2.60 -11.36
N LEU A 41 -18.28 2.42 -10.65
CA LEU A 41 -19.59 2.01 -11.18
C LEU A 41 -20.25 3.07 -12.07
N ALA A 42 -20.02 4.34 -11.75
CA ALA A 42 -20.61 5.48 -12.47
C ALA A 42 -20.05 5.62 -13.89
N ILE A 43 -18.80 5.24 -14.14
CA ILE A 43 -18.14 5.50 -15.43
C ILE A 43 -18.47 4.37 -16.41
N VAL A 44 -19.16 4.71 -17.50
CA VAL A 44 -19.48 3.78 -18.60
C VAL A 44 -18.34 3.70 -19.60
N ASP A 45 -17.83 4.87 -20.02
CA ASP A 45 -16.74 4.99 -20.98
C ASP A 45 -15.76 6.08 -20.50
N LYS A 46 -14.56 5.66 -20.11
CA LYS A 46 -13.52 6.56 -19.61
C LYS A 46 -13.02 7.53 -20.67
N GLU A 47 -12.96 7.12 -21.93
CA GLU A 47 -12.44 7.96 -23.02
C GLU A 47 -13.45 9.03 -23.42
N LYS A 48 -14.73 8.65 -23.46
CA LYS A 48 -15.83 9.57 -23.78
C LYS A 48 -16.32 10.38 -22.58
N ARG A 49 -15.76 10.12 -21.38
CA ARG A 49 -16.21 10.70 -20.11
C ARG A 49 -17.72 10.47 -19.90
N GLU A 50 -18.20 9.30 -20.32
CA GLU A 50 -19.60 8.92 -20.20
C GLU A 50 -19.90 8.39 -18.80
N ILE A 51 -20.91 8.97 -18.16
CA ILE A 51 -21.32 8.65 -16.79
C ILE A 51 -22.77 8.17 -16.83
N ARG A 52 -23.09 7.16 -16.01
CA ARG A 52 -24.45 6.65 -15.85
C ARG A 52 -25.39 7.75 -15.35
N GLU A 53 -26.56 7.84 -15.99
CA GLU A 53 -27.56 8.88 -15.76
C GLU A 53 -27.99 8.97 -14.29
N GLN A 54 -28.15 7.83 -13.60
CA GLN A 54 -28.52 7.78 -12.18
C GLN A 54 -27.56 8.60 -11.30
N VAL A 55 -26.25 8.49 -11.56
CA VAL A 55 -25.23 9.19 -10.78
C VAL A 55 -25.17 10.67 -11.16
N LEU A 56 -25.35 10.99 -12.44
CA LEU A 56 -25.39 12.37 -12.92
C LEU A 56 -26.56 13.14 -12.30
N LEU A 57 -27.77 12.55 -12.32
CA LEU A 57 -28.97 13.17 -11.77
C LEU A 57 -28.85 13.42 -10.26
N GLU A 58 -28.30 12.48 -9.50
CA GLU A 58 -28.08 12.67 -8.06
C GLU A 58 -27.04 13.76 -7.77
N TYR A 59 -25.98 13.86 -8.58
CA TYR A 59 -25.03 14.96 -8.47
C TYR A 59 -25.69 16.31 -8.76
N GLU A 60 -26.47 16.41 -9.84
CA GLU A 60 -27.19 17.64 -10.20
C GLU A 60 -28.19 18.06 -9.11
N ARG A 61 -28.91 17.10 -8.53
CA ARG A 61 -29.83 17.34 -7.41
C ARG A 61 -29.09 17.93 -6.20
N ARG A 62 -27.99 17.30 -5.76
CA ARG A 62 -27.17 17.79 -4.64
C ARG A 62 -26.54 19.15 -4.93
N ALA A 63 -26.10 19.38 -6.16
CA ALA A 63 -25.50 20.64 -6.58
C ALA A 63 -26.54 21.79 -6.57
N ALA A 64 -27.77 21.52 -6.99
CA ALA A 64 -28.86 22.49 -6.93
C ALA A 64 -29.21 22.86 -5.47
N GLU A 65 -29.29 21.86 -4.58
CA GLU A 65 -29.55 22.06 -3.14
C GLU A 65 -28.43 22.87 -2.48
N ALA A 66 -27.17 22.49 -2.68
CA ALA A 66 -26.02 23.21 -2.12
C ALA A 66 -25.96 24.67 -2.61
N LYS A 67 -26.31 24.91 -3.88
CA LYS A 67 -26.38 26.26 -4.44
C LYS A 67 -27.47 27.13 -3.80
N LEU A 68 -28.63 26.55 -3.44
CA LEU A 68 -29.69 27.27 -2.74
C LEU A 68 -29.24 27.69 -1.34
N ASP A 69 -28.46 26.85 -0.67
CA ASP A 69 -27.95 27.09 0.68
C ASP A 69 -26.64 27.90 0.71
N GLY A 70 -26.03 28.18 -0.44
CA GLY A 70 -24.74 28.87 -0.55
C GLY A 70 -23.56 28.04 -0.05
N LEU A 71 -23.67 26.71 -0.10
CA LEU A 71 -22.69 25.75 0.38
C LEU A 71 -22.00 25.03 -0.78
N GLU A 72 -20.87 24.38 -0.48
CA GLU A 72 -20.25 23.41 -1.38
C GLU A 72 -21.08 22.11 -1.44
N VAL A 73 -20.99 21.38 -2.56
CA VAL A 73 -21.71 20.12 -2.73
C VAL A 73 -21.18 19.09 -1.72
N PRO A 74 -22.03 18.60 -0.79
CA PRO A 74 -21.57 17.67 0.22
C PRO A 74 -21.21 16.32 -0.39
N LYS A 75 -20.08 15.75 0.04
CA LYS A 75 -19.68 14.40 -0.36
C LYS A 75 -20.71 13.37 0.15
N PRO A 76 -21.09 12.39 -0.68
CA PRO A 76 -22.06 11.37 -0.29
C PRO A 76 -21.49 10.44 0.79
N ARG A 77 -22.32 10.05 1.75
CA ARG A 77 -21.95 9.09 2.79
C ARG A 77 -22.15 7.65 2.31
N CYS A 78 -21.67 6.68 3.10
CA CYS A 78 -21.87 5.25 2.87
C CYS A 78 -23.31 4.87 2.51
N SER A 79 -24.31 5.45 3.19
CA SER A 79 -25.75 5.18 2.94
C SER A 79 -26.23 5.70 1.59
N ASP A 80 -25.73 6.87 1.19
CA ASP A 80 -26.08 7.54 -0.06
C ASP A 80 -25.47 6.79 -1.23
N CYS A 81 -24.19 6.47 -1.12
CA CYS A 81 -23.46 5.69 -2.10
C CYS A 81 -24.04 4.29 -2.26
N ALA A 82 -24.50 3.64 -1.19
CA ALA A 82 -25.17 2.35 -1.29
C ALA A 82 -26.45 2.44 -2.13
N GLY A 83 -27.29 3.47 -1.92
CA GLY A 83 -28.48 3.72 -2.74
C GLY A 83 -28.13 3.94 -4.22
N LEU A 84 -27.15 4.81 -4.49
CA LEU A 84 -26.68 5.06 -5.86
C LEU A 84 -26.15 3.81 -6.55
N ILE A 85 -25.43 2.97 -5.83
CA ILE A 85 -24.90 1.71 -6.37
C ILE A 85 -26.05 0.75 -6.69
N GLN A 86 -27.08 0.66 -5.84
CA GLN A 86 -28.28 -0.13 -6.10
C GLN A 86 -28.98 0.34 -7.39
N ASP A 87 -29.17 1.65 -7.55
CA ASP A 87 -29.83 2.23 -8.74
C ASP A 87 -29.02 1.97 -10.02
N VAL A 88 -27.69 2.08 -9.94
CA VAL A 88 -26.79 1.77 -11.06
C VAL A 88 -26.83 0.29 -11.44
N LEU A 89 -26.92 -0.59 -10.45
CA LEU A 89 -26.85 -2.04 -10.61
C LEU A 89 -28.22 -2.71 -10.75
N GLU A 90 -29.33 -1.96 -10.75
CA GLU A 90 -30.69 -2.49 -10.77
C GLU A 90 -30.90 -3.58 -11.83
N SER A 91 -30.33 -3.38 -13.03
CA SER A 91 -30.41 -4.32 -14.17
C SER A 91 -29.09 -5.01 -14.51
N ASN A 92 -28.00 -4.73 -13.79
CA ASN A 92 -26.65 -5.21 -14.14
C ASN A 92 -26.05 -6.04 -12.99
N PRO A 93 -25.76 -7.34 -13.20
CA PRO A 93 -25.07 -8.12 -12.18
C PRO A 93 -23.62 -7.63 -12.04
N ALA A 94 -23.09 -7.70 -10.83
CA ALA A 94 -21.75 -7.22 -10.53
C ALA A 94 -20.97 -8.11 -9.57
N ALA A 95 -19.65 -8.05 -9.68
CA ALA A 95 -18.70 -8.62 -8.74
C ALA A 95 -17.87 -7.49 -8.12
N ILE A 96 -18.01 -7.30 -6.81
CA ILE A 96 -17.29 -6.29 -6.04
C ILE A 96 -16.22 -6.99 -5.20
N VAL A 97 -14.97 -6.55 -5.33
CA VAL A 97 -13.85 -7.03 -4.53
C VAL A 97 -13.32 -5.89 -3.68
N VAL A 98 -13.29 -6.10 -2.36
CA VAL A 98 -12.70 -5.15 -1.40
C VAL A 98 -11.59 -5.85 -0.65
N ASP A 99 -10.38 -5.39 -0.89
CA ASP A 99 -9.13 -5.91 -0.33
C ASP A 99 -8.75 -5.11 0.93
N GLY A 100 -8.43 -5.78 2.04
CA GLY A 100 -7.95 -5.16 3.27
C GLY A 100 -9.02 -4.45 4.10
N VAL A 101 -10.19 -5.07 4.34
CA VAL A 101 -11.29 -4.43 5.09
C VAL A 101 -10.93 -4.10 6.55
N ASP A 102 -9.95 -4.79 7.14
CA ASP A 102 -9.41 -4.48 8.47
C ASP A 102 -8.68 -3.13 8.55
N GLU A 103 -8.20 -2.59 7.42
CA GLU A 103 -7.51 -1.29 7.35
C GLU A 103 -8.47 -0.10 7.54
N VAL A 104 -9.79 -0.34 7.51
CA VAL A 104 -10.79 0.66 7.85
C VAL A 104 -10.81 0.87 9.35
N ALA A 105 -10.89 2.14 9.79
CA ALA A 105 -11.02 2.49 11.20
C ALA A 105 -12.12 1.69 11.89
N GLU A 106 -11.81 1.06 13.04
CA GLU A 106 -12.74 0.15 13.72
C GLU A 106 -14.10 0.78 14.02
N SER A 107 -14.12 2.06 14.41
CA SER A 107 -15.34 2.82 14.71
C SER A 107 -16.25 3.06 13.50
N ARG A 108 -15.72 2.94 12.28
CA ARG A 108 -16.42 3.21 11.01
C ARG A 108 -16.59 1.95 10.16
N ARG A 109 -15.86 0.87 10.46
CA ARG A 109 -15.87 -0.37 9.67
C ARG A 109 -17.28 -0.96 9.52
N HIS A 110 -18.10 -0.83 10.55
CA HIS A 110 -19.49 -1.33 10.49
C HIS A 110 -20.31 -0.65 9.38
N GLU A 111 -20.06 0.63 9.05
CA GLU A 111 -20.78 1.32 7.98
C GLU A 111 -20.45 0.78 6.61
N LEU A 112 -19.16 0.53 6.35
CA LEU A 112 -18.75 -0.11 5.12
C LEU A 112 -19.44 -1.48 4.96
N LEU A 113 -19.37 -2.31 6.00
CA LEU A 113 -19.95 -3.65 5.98
C LEU A 113 -21.47 -3.61 5.78
N MET A 114 -22.17 -2.73 6.50
CA MET A 114 -23.62 -2.56 6.35
C MET A 114 -23.99 -2.05 4.95
N SER A 115 -23.24 -1.11 4.38
CA SER A 115 -23.46 -0.65 3.01
C SER A 115 -23.24 -1.75 1.98
N LEU A 116 -22.21 -2.59 2.13
CA LEU A 116 -21.96 -3.71 1.21
C LEU A 116 -23.03 -4.79 1.33
N VAL A 117 -23.46 -5.12 2.55
CA VAL A 117 -24.59 -6.04 2.79
C VAL A 117 -25.87 -5.50 2.18
N ARG A 118 -26.15 -4.21 2.37
CA ARG A 118 -27.29 -3.51 1.79
C ARG A 118 -27.27 -3.57 0.26
N ILE A 119 -26.13 -3.29 -0.36
CA ILE A 119 -25.96 -3.41 -1.83
C ILE A 119 -26.23 -4.85 -2.28
N ARG A 120 -25.75 -5.86 -1.56
CA ARG A 120 -25.97 -7.27 -1.92
C ARG A 120 -27.43 -7.70 -1.78
N ASP A 121 -28.09 -7.34 -0.68
CA ASP A 121 -29.38 -7.91 -0.30
C ASP A 121 -30.59 -7.17 -0.89
N GLU A 122 -30.44 -5.87 -1.18
CA GLU A 122 -31.53 -5.02 -1.65
C GLU A 122 -31.44 -4.67 -3.15
N THR A 123 -30.38 -5.07 -3.87
CA THR A 123 -30.30 -4.90 -5.33
C THR A 123 -31.05 -6.05 -6.03
N LEU A 124 -31.82 -5.73 -7.07
CA LEU A 124 -32.61 -6.73 -7.81
C LEU A 124 -31.75 -7.69 -8.65
N SER A 125 -30.56 -7.26 -9.06
CA SER A 125 -29.61 -8.04 -9.86
C SER A 125 -28.69 -8.90 -8.97
N VAL A 126 -27.99 -9.85 -9.60
CA VAL A 126 -27.06 -10.73 -8.86
C VAL A 126 -25.78 -9.99 -8.53
N ILE A 127 -25.59 -9.68 -7.24
CA ILE A 127 -24.38 -9.06 -6.72
C ILE A 127 -23.54 -10.08 -5.96
N LYS A 128 -22.26 -10.21 -6.35
CA LYS A 128 -21.26 -11.01 -5.64
C LYS A 128 -20.27 -10.08 -4.98
N ILE A 129 -19.98 -10.30 -3.71
CA ILE A 129 -19.00 -9.50 -2.97
C ILE A 129 -17.94 -10.45 -2.40
N LEU A 130 -16.68 -10.16 -2.71
CA LEU A 130 -15.51 -10.81 -2.11
C LEU A 130 -14.79 -9.79 -1.24
N LEU A 131 -14.55 -10.16 0.02
CA LEU A 131 -13.81 -9.34 0.97
C LEU A 131 -12.55 -10.09 1.39
N SER A 132 -11.41 -9.40 1.41
CA SER A 132 -10.21 -9.88 2.07
C SER A 132 -10.00 -9.13 3.38
N SER A 133 -9.46 -9.81 4.38
CA SER A 133 -9.08 -9.19 5.65
C SER A 133 -8.13 -10.08 6.44
N ARG A 134 -7.31 -9.47 7.31
CA ARG A 134 -6.68 -10.20 8.42
C ARG A 134 -7.74 -10.73 9.38
N GLU A 135 -7.36 -11.66 10.26
CA GLU A 135 -8.30 -12.22 11.23
C GLU A 135 -8.84 -11.14 12.17
N CYS A 136 -10.14 -10.81 12.05
CA CYS A 136 -10.77 -9.75 12.82
C CYS A 136 -12.18 -10.14 13.26
N SER A 137 -12.38 -10.29 14.58
CA SER A 137 -13.65 -10.77 15.16
C SER A 137 -14.83 -9.85 14.87
N ASN A 138 -14.61 -8.53 14.81
CA ASN A 138 -15.67 -7.56 14.53
C ASN A 138 -16.20 -7.66 13.10
N ILE A 139 -15.39 -8.03 12.11
CA ILE A 139 -15.82 -8.23 10.72
C ILE A 139 -16.75 -9.45 10.65
N PHE A 140 -16.36 -10.54 11.32
CA PHE A 140 -17.14 -11.77 11.32
C PHE A 140 -18.50 -11.63 12.00
N ALA A 141 -18.60 -10.80 13.04
CA ALA A 141 -19.86 -10.54 13.72
C ALA A 141 -20.91 -9.87 12.78
N HIS A 142 -20.46 -9.00 11.87
CA HIS A 142 -21.34 -8.30 10.93
C HIS A 142 -21.67 -9.12 9.66
N LEU A 143 -20.92 -10.20 9.40
CA LEU A 143 -21.03 -11.03 8.21
C LEU A 143 -21.36 -12.49 8.55
N SER A 144 -22.27 -12.72 9.50
CA SER A 144 -22.60 -14.06 10.00
C SER A 144 -23.09 -15.05 8.93
N ASN A 145 -23.69 -14.54 7.85
CA ASN A 145 -24.21 -15.34 6.73
C ASN A 145 -23.23 -15.46 5.55
N ALA A 146 -22.02 -14.89 5.65
CA ALA A 146 -21.05 -14.95 4.56
C ALA A 146 -20.28 -16.28 4.58
N ASP A 147 -20.00 -16.82 3.38
CA ASP A 147 -19.05 -17.91 3.22
C ASP A 147 -17.66 -17.45 3.61
N ARG A 148 -16.94 -18.30 4.34
CA ARG A 148 -15.61 -17.97 4.87
C ARG A 148 -14.59 -18.92 4.27
N LEU A 149 -13.61 -18.34 3.60
CA LEU A 149 -12.39 -19.02 3.20
C LEU A 149 -11.27 -18.48 4.09
N ARG A 150 -10.78 -19.31 4.99
CA ARG A 150 -9.57 -19.00 5.76
C ARG A 150 -8.40 -19.69 5.11
N VAL A 151 -7.32 -18.94 4.90
CA VAL A 151 -6.03 -19.48 4.47
C VAL A 151 -5.21 -19.74 5.73
N HIS A 152 -4.79 -20.97 5.94
CA HIS A 152 -3.93 -21.39 7.04
C HIS A 152 -2.51 -21.69 6.54
N GLU A 153 -1.57 -21.77 7.47
CA GLU A 153 -0.18 -22.12 7.21
C GLU A 153 -0.06 -23.43 6.45
N ASP A 154 -0.82 -24.45 6.87
CA ASP A 154 -0.90 -25.76 6.21
C ASP A 154 -1.34 -25.66 4.73
N ASP A 155 -2.22 -24.69 4.40
CA ASP A 155 -2.67 -24.48 3.02
C ASP A 155 -1.57 -23.87 2.14
N THR A 156 -0.64 -23.11 2.76
CA THR A 156 0.41 -22.36 2.03
C THR A 156 1.78 -23.03 2.09
N GLN A 157 1.95 -24.09 2.87
CA GLN A 157 3.26 -24.71 3.12
C GLN A 157 3.95 -25.13 1.81
N GLN A 158 3.24 -25.79 0.91
CA GLN A 158 3.79 -26.22 -0.38
C GLN A 158 4.15 -25.04 -1.27
N ASP A 159 3.30 -24.01 -1.32
CA ASP A 159 3.55 -22.80 -2.09
C ASP A 159 4.75 -22.02 -1.54
N MET A 160 4.90 -21.97 -0.22
CA MET A 160 6.04 -21.37 0.46
C MET A 160 7.35 -22.09 0.12
N GLU A 161 7.35 -23.43 0.16
CA GLU A 161 8.54 -24.22 -0.19
C GLU A 161 8.97 -23.99 -1.66
N LEU A 162 8.00 -24.01 -2.58
CA LEU A 162 8.24 -23.71 -4.00
C LEU A 162 8.75 -22.28 -4.18
N TYR A 163 8.13 -21.32 -3.49
CA TYR A 163 8.51 -19.92 -3.53
C TYR A 163 9.94 -19.70 -3.03
N VAL A 164 10.29 -20.20 -1.85
CA VAL A 164 11.62 -20.07 -1.26
C VAL A 164 12.67 -20.68 -2.19
N ARG A 165 12.44 -21.90 -2.69
CA ARG A 165 13.36 -22.56 -3.63
C ARG A 165 13.57 -21.72 -4.89
N HIS A 166 12.49 -21.21 -5.47
CA HIS A 166 12.56 -20.37 -6.65
C HIS A 166 13.33 -19.06 -6.37
N ARG A 167 13.07 -18.38 -5.25
CA ARG A 167 13.76 -17.14 -4.89
C ARG A 167 15.24 -17.36 -4.62
N VAL A 168 15.60 -18.38 -3.84
CA VAL A 168 17.00 -18.73 -3.55
C VAL A 168 17.75 -19.10 -4.82
N SER A 169 17.19 -19.98 -5.65
CA SER A 169 17.82 -20.35 -6.93
C SER A 169 18.02 -19.15 -7.86
N THR A 170 17.05 -18.23 -7.90
CA THR A 170 17.14 -17.00 -8.70
C THR A 170 18.28 -16.09 -8.24
N VAL A 171 18.41 -15.83 -6.93
CA VAL A 171 19.49 -14.94 -6.42
C VAL A 171 20.88 -15.57 -6.55
N ILE A 172 20.97 -16.91 -6.51
CA ILE A 172 22.22 -17.65 -6.79
C ILE A 172 22.57 -17.54 -8.29
N ALA A 173 21.62 -17.83 -9.18
CA ALA A 173 21.84 -17.79 -10.63
C ALA A 173 22.26 -16.40 -11.13
N ASN A 174 21.70 -15.36 -10.51
CA ASN A 174 22.03 -13.96 -10.84
C ASN A 174 23.32 -13.46 -10.16
N ARG A 175 24.03 -14.29 -9.38
CA ARG A 175 25.19 -13.89 -8.56
C ARG A 175 24.91 -12.77 -7.56
N ASN A 176 23.66 -12.61 -7.13
CA ASN A 176 23.27 -11.61 -6.14
C ASN A 176 23.65 -12.05 -4.71
N LEU A 177 23.60 -13.37 -4.43
CA LEU A 177 23.92 -13.91 -3.11
C LEU A 177 25.44 -13.94 -2.86
N LEU A 178 26.21 -14.43 -3.83
CA LEU A 178 27.68 -14.47 -3.82
C LEU A 178 28.18 -14.40 -5.28
N ASP A 179 29.33 -13.77 -5.49
CA ASP A 179 29.99 -13.71 -6.80
C ASP A 179 30.56 -15.07 -7.24
N VAL A 180 30.73 -16.00 -6.30
CA VAL A 180 31.25 -17.35 -6.49
C VAL A 180 30.15 -18.40 -6.46
N ASP A 181 30.44 -19.59 -6.97
CA ASP A 181 29.49 -20.70 -6.94
C ASP A 181 29.09 -21.04 -5.50
N VAL A 182 27.78 -21.13 -5.29
CA VAL A 182 27.18 -21.42 -3.98
C VAL A 182 27.13 -22.94 -3.78
N PRO A 183 27.78 -23.48 -2.74
CA PRO A 183 27.75 -24.91 -2.47
C PRO A 183 26.34 -25.41 -2.20
N GLU A 184 26.03 -26.62 -2.65
CA GLU A 184 24.70 -27.22 -2.51
C GLU A 184 24.23 -27.27 -1.04
N ASP A 185 25.14 -27.56 -0.11
CA ASP A 185 24.83 -27.59 1.33
C ASP A 185 24.40 -26.20 1.84
N LEU A 186 25.07 -25.13 1.41
CA LEU A 186 24.70 -23.77 1.81
C LEU A 186 23.33 -23.37 1.25
N GLN A 187 23.04 -23.78 0.01
CA GLN A 187 21.73 -23.57 -0.59
C GLN A 187 20.64 -24.32 0.19
N LYS A 188 20.89 -25.58 0.56
CA LYS A 188 19.96 -26.39 1.37
C LYS A 188 19.72 -25.77 2.74
N ASP A 189 20.78 -25.36 3.43
CA ASP A 189 20.69 -24.71 4.74
C ASP A 189 19.86 -23.43 4.68
N LEU A 190 20.10 -22.59 3.65
CA LEU A 190 19.35 -21.35 3.46
C LEU A 190 17.87 -21.62 3.13
N VAL A 191 17.57 -22.61 2.28
CA VAL A 191 16.18 -22.97 1.96
C VAL A 191 15.47 -23.51 3.21
N SER A 192 16.10 -24.41 3.97
CA SER A 192 15.52 -24.94 5.21
C SER A 192 15.23 -23.82 6.19
N PHE A 193 16.23 -22.98 6.49
CA PHE A 193 16.06 -21.83 7.39
C PHE A 193 14.89 -20.93 7.00
N LEU A 194 14.74 -20.62 5.71
CA LEU A 194 13.67 -19.76 5.24
C LEU A 194 12.30 -20.45 5.35
N VAL A 195 12.18 -21.72 4.95
CA VAL A 195 10.91 -22.46 5.04
C VAL A 195 10.49 -22.67 6.49
N ASP A 196 11.42 -23.07 7.35
CA ASP A 196 11.15 -23.42 8.76
C ASP A 196 10.68 -22.22 9.59
N LEU A 197 11.03 -21.00 9.18
CA LEU A 197 10.70 -19.78 9.92
C LEU A 197 9.64 -18.90 9.24
N ALA A 198 9.43 -19.01 7.93
CA ALA A 198 8.57 -18.07 7.20
C ALA A 198 7.11 -18.04 7.68
N GLY A 199 6.58 -19.18 8.15
CA GLY A 199 5.14 -19.34 8.37
C GLY A 199 4.35 -18.95 7.11
N GLU A 200 3.31 -18.14 7.26
CA GLU A 200 2.49 -17.60 6.17
C GLU A 200 3.09 -16.32 5.51
N MET A 201 4.29 -15.87 5.91
CA MET A 201 4.83 -14.55 5.55
C MET A 201 5.82 -14.57 4.38
N PHE A 202 5.32 -14.59 3.15
CA PHE A 202 6.14 -14.50 1.92
C PHE A 202 7.03 -13.24 1.89
N LEU A 203 6.56 -12.13 2.45
CA LEU A 203 7.34 -10.90 2.56
C LEU A 203 8.57 -11.04 3.46
N TRP A 204 8.44 -11.81 4.56
CA TRP A 204 9.57 -12.07 5.44
C TRP A 204 10.70 -12.80 4.70
N VAL A 205 10.34 -13.78 3.86
CA VAL A 205 11.31 -14.48 2.99
C VAL A 205 12.05 -13.51 2.08
N ASN A 206 11.34 -12.59 1.42
CA ASN A 206 11.97 -11.61 0.54
C ASN A 206 12.96 -10.72 1.29
N LEU A 207 12.54 -10.15 2.42
CA LEU A 207 13.39 -9.27 3.21
C LEU A 207 14.62 -10.01 3.75
N GLN A 208 14.47 -11.28 4.15
CA GLN A 208 15.61 -12.10 4.54
C GLN A 208 16.57 -12.37 3.40
N ILE A 209 16.05 -12.73 2.22
CA ILE A 209 16.89 -12.96 1.03
C ILE A 209 17.66 -11.69 0.66
N GLU A 210 17.00 -10.52 0.66
CA GLU A 210 17.67 -9.24 0.42
C GLU A 210 18.77 -8.98 1.45
N ARG A 211 18.49 -9.22 2.73
CA ARG A 211 19.48 -9.12 3.81
C ARG A 211 20.67 -10.06 3.61
N PHE A 212 20.45 -11.29 3.17
CA PHE A 212 21.53 -12.23 2.88
C PHE A 212 22.35 -11.82 1.65
N CYS A 213 21.73 -11.23 0.62
CA CYS A 213 22.43 -10.70 -0.56
C CYS A 213 23.37 -9.52 -0.23
N GLU A 214 23.18 -8.84 0.90
CA GLU A 214 24.08 -7.77 1.35
C GLU A 214 25.39 -8.32 1.95
N LEU A 215 25.40 -9.58 2.39
CA LEU A 215 26.57 -10.21 3.01
C LEU A 215 27.60 -10.60 1.94
N LYS A 216 28.87 -10.23 2.19
CA LYS A 216 29.94 -10.37 1.19
C LYS A 216 30.74 -11.68 1.26
N SER A 217 30.43 -12.55 2.22
CA SER A 217 31.17 -13.80 2.39
C SER A 217 30.27 -14.96 2.80
N LYS A 218 30.62 -16.17 2.35
CA LYS A 218 30.01 -17.43 2.81
C LYS A 218 30.04 -17.56 4.34
N ALA A 219 31.12 -17.15 4.98
CA ALA A 219 31.26 -17.20 6.44
C ALA A 219 30.23 -16.31 7.13
N SER A 220 29.99 -15.11 6.61
CA SER A 220 28.97 -14.18 7.12
C SER A 220 27.55 -14.74 6.96
N ILE A 221 27.25 -15.38 5.82
CA ILE A 221 25.94 -16.03 5.60
C ILE A 221 25.71 -17.15 6.61
N LEU A 222 26.70 -18.04 6.78
CA LEU A 222 26.62 -19.13 7.75
C LEU A 222 26.48 -18.65 9.19
N ASP A 223 27.18 -17.58 9.55
CA ASP A 223 27.08 -16.98 10.88
C ASP A 223 25.68 -16.38 11.13
N ALA A 224 25.14 -15.65 10.14
CA ALA A 224 23.78 -15.11 10.20
C ALA A 224 22.73 -16.20 10.30
N LEU A 225 22.85 -17.29 9.54
CA LEU A 225 21.96 -18.47 9.66
C LEU A 225 21.98 -19.05 11.07
N ARG A 226 23.17 -19.24 11.67
CA ARG A 226 23.32 -19.81 13.02
C ARG A 226 22.77 -18.90 14.11
N HIS A 227 22.97 -17.59 13.96
CA HIS A 227 22.47 -16.62 14.92
C HIS A 227 20.93 -16.58 14.89
N ASP A 228 20.35 -16.55 13.70
CA ASP A 228 18.92 -16.35 13.52
C ASP A 228 18.09 -17.61 13.69
N SER A 229 18.69 -18.79 13.49
CA SER A 229 18.01 -20.08 13.79
C SER A 229 17.67 -20.24 15.28
N LYS A 230 18.16 -19.35 16.16
CA LYS A 230 17.78 -19.30 17.57
C LYS A 230 16.47 -18.54 17.81
N ALA A 231 15.94 -17.85 16.81
CA ALA A 231 14.66 -17.18 16.92
C ALA A 231 13.53 -18.22 16.93
N THR A 232 12.58 -18.07 17.86
CA THR A 232 11.45 -19.00 18.00
C THR A 232 10.34 -18.74 16.98
N THR A 233 10.29 -17.54 16.37
CA THR A 233 9.25 -17.16 15.40
C THR A 233 9.76 -16.04 14.50
N ALA A 234 9.43 -16.09 13.21
CA ALA A 234 9.64 -14.95 12.33
C ALA A 234 8.78 -13.76 12.78
N ALA A 235 9.40 -12.59 12.86
CA ALA A 235 8.69 -11.33 13.02
C ALA A 235 9.23 -10.33 12.01
N ILE A 236 8.36 -9.80 11.15
CA ILE A 236 8.76 -8.82 10.15
C ILE A 236 9.29 -7.51 10.77
N SER A 237 8.75 -7.13 11.94
CA SER A 237 9.23 -5.99 12.73
C SER A 237 10.68 -6.13 13.19
N GLN A 238 11.15 -7.36 13.45
CA GLN A 238 12.55 -7.61 13.77
C GLN A 238 13.46 -7.40 12.55
N LEU A 239 12.98 -7.71 11.34
CA LEU A 239 13.72 -7.42 10.12
C LEU A 239 13.80 -5.92 9.86
N TYR A 240 12.67 -5.21 9.97
CA TYR A 240 12.67 -3.75 9.80
C TYR A 240 13.56 -3.05 10.83
N SER A 241 13.44 -3.40 12.12
CA SER A 241 14.33 -2.85 13.15
C SER A 241 15.80 -3.21 12.94
N GLY A 242 16.09 -4.41 12.45
CA GLY A 242 17.43 -4.83 12.04
C GLY A 242 17.99 -3.97 10.90
N ILE A 243 17.20 -3.73 9.85
CA ILE A 243 17.56 -2.88 8.70
C ILE A 243 17.83 -1.45 9.17
N LEU A 244 16.88 -0.83 9.89
CA LEU A 244 17.03 0.54 10.38
C LEU A 244 18.21 0.68 11.35
N GLY A 245 18.34 -0.25 12.30
CA GLY A 245 19.43 -0.27 13.26
C GLY A 245 20.80 -0.47 12.61
N ARG A 246 20.87 -1.20 11.50
CA ARG A 246 22.09 -1.31 10.70
C ARG A 246 22.41 0.03 10.04
N ILE A 247 21.47 0.63 9.30
CA ILE A 247 21.68 1.95 8.65
C ILE A 247 22.20 2.96 9.67
N SER A 248 21.53 3.06 10.84
CA SER A 248 21.91 3.94 11.95
C SER A 248 23.35 3.75 12.43
N ARG A 249 23.83 2.50 12.53
CA ARG A 249 25.19 2.20 13.00
C ARG A 249 26.27 2.43 11.95
N THR A 250 25.99 2.12 10.68
CA THR A 250 27.00 2.21 9.60
C THR A 250 27.10 3.60 9.00
N ASP A 251 26.00 4.33 8.88
CA ASP A 251 25.94 5.62 8.20
C ASP A 251 24.85 6.51 8.82
N PRO A 252 25.21 7.34 9.83
CA PRO A 252 24.27 8.24 10.48
C PRO A 252 23.61 9.25 9.53
N MET A 253 24.30 9.64 8.45
CA MET A 253 23.75 10.57 7.46
C MET A 253 22.71 9.88 6.59
N ALA A 254 23.00 8.67 6.10
CA ALA A 254 22.02 7.84 5.41
C ALA A 254 20.80 7.53 6.29
N TYR A 255 21.02 7.31 7.60
CA TYR A 255 19.92 7.11 8.55
C TYR A 255 19.01 8.34 8.68
N ALA A 256 19.60 9.54 8.73
CA ALA A 256 18.84 10.79 8.75
C ALA A 256 18.02 10.97 7.46
N ILE A 257 18.63 10.72 6.29
CA ILE A 257 17.98 10.77 4.98
C ILE A 257 16.82 9.76 4.91
N ALA A 258 17.04 8.51 5.32
CA ALA A 258 16.00 7.48 5.34
C ALA A 258 14.85 7.87 6.27
N THR A 259 15.15 8.35 7.47
CA THR A 259 14.16 8.83 8.45
C THR A 259 13.34 10.00 7.89
N MET A 260 13.97 10.92 7.17
CA MET A 260 13.30 12.04 6.52
C MET A 260 12.37 11.54 5.41
N ALA A 261 12.85 10.66 4.53
CA ALA A 261 12.06 10.05 3.46
C ALA A 261 10.84 9.29 4.01
N PHE A 262 11.03 8.48 5.06
CA PHE A 262 9.93 7.80 5.73
C PHE A 262 8.93 8.78 6.34
N SER A 263 9.40 9.83 7.03
CA SER A 263 8.52 10.86 7.62
C SER A 263 7.65 11.56 6.57
N TRP A 264 8.26 11.89 5.44
CA TRP A 264 7.57 12.45 4.27
C TRP A 264 6.49 11.49 3.74
N LEU A 265 6.82 10.22 3.51
CA LEU A 265 5.85 9.21 3.06
C LEU A 265 4.75 8.88 4.09
N MET A 266 5.02 9.09 5.38
CA MET A 266 4.04 8.95 6.45
C MET A 266 3.02 10.09 6.49
N CYS A 267 3.41 11.28 6.05
CA CYS A 267 2.61 12.51 6.20
C CYS A 267 1.90 12.97 4.93
N MET A 268 2.45 12.64 3.76
CA MET A 268 1.92 13.12 2.49
C MET A 268 0.45 12.78 2.32
N ARG A 269 -0.38 13.79 2.10
CA ARG A 269 -1.77 13.61 1.69
C ARG A 269 -1.90 13.40 0.20
N GLU A 270 -0.98 13.99 -0.54
CA GLU A 270 -0.84 13.90 -1.99
C GLU A 270 0.64 13.62 -2.29
N PRO A 271 0.91 12.79 -3.31
CA PRO A 271 2.28 12.46 -3.68
C PRO A 271 3.01 13.70 -4.22
N LEU A 272 4.24 13.91 -3.76
CA LEU A 272 5.15 14.89 -4.36
C LEU A 272 5.68 14.38 -5.71
N SER A 273 6.08 15.31 -6.57
CA SER A 273 6.94 14.96 -7.71
C SER A 273 8.26 14.38 -7.20
N LEU A 274 8.88 13.51 -8.00
CA LEU A 274 10.16 12.88 -7.62
C LEU A 274 11.25 13.92 -7.31
N GLU A 275 11.29 15.01 -8.08
CA GLU A 275 12.21 16.13 -7.89
C GLU A 275 11.96 16.85 -6.56
N ALA A 276 10.69 17.17 -6.26
CA ALA A 276 10.33 17.81 -5.00
C ALA A 276 10.61 16.89 -3.80
N PHE A 277 10.38 15.58 -3.93
CA PHE A 277 10.70 14.61 -2.89
C PHE A 277 12.20 14.55 -2.60
N LEU A 278 13.03 14.47 -3.65
CA LEU A 278 14.49 14.45 -3.50
C LEU A 278 14.99 15.74 -2.84
N ALA A 279 14.50 16.89 -3.28
CA ALA A 279 14.83 18.17 -2.67
C ALA A 279 14.46 18.19 -1.18
N ALA A 280 13.23 17.78 -0.85
CA ALA A 280 12.69 17.78 0.50
C ALA A 280 13.38 16.81 1.48
N VAL A 281 14.02 15.76 0.97
CA VAL A 281 14.80 14.81 1.77
C VAL A 281 16.28 15.24 1.86
N SER A 282 16.76 16.01 0.90
CA SER A 282 18.13 16.52 0.85
C SER A 282 18.35 17.76 1.72
N THR A 283 17.28 18.41 2.19
CA THR A 283 17.31 19.51 3.15
C THR A 283 17.61 19.01 4.57
N SER A 284 18.80 18.48 4.78
CA SER A 284 19.34 18.24 6.13
C SER A 284 20.37 19.32 6.46
N ASN A 285 20.28 19.93 7.65
CA ASN A 285 21.16 20.86 8.42
C ASN A 285 22.64 21.08 8.00
N SER A 286 22.96 21.13 6.71
CA SER A 286 24.28 21.20 6.12
C SER A 286 24.35 22.47 5.28
N ASP A 287 25.41 23.25 5.46
CA ASP A 287 25.70 24.48 4.69
C ASP A 287 25.91 24.21 3.18
N ALA A 288 25.91 22.95 2.75
CA ALA A 288 26.01 22.55 1.34
C ALA A 288 24.80 21.71 0.91
N PRO A 289 24.22 21.97 -0.28
CA PRO A 289 23.16 21.14 -0.85
C PRO A 289 23.69 19.74 -1.13
N LEU A 290 23.00 18.73 -0.60
CA LEU A 290 23.28 17.33 -0.91
C LEU A 290 22.69 17.00 -2.29
N GLU A 291 23.54 16.62 -3.25
CA GLU A 291 23.08 16.07 -4.53
C GLU A 291 22.67 14.61 -4.34
N LEU A 292 21.42 14.37 -3.96
CA LEU A 292 20.86 13.03 -3.80
C LEU A 292 20.16 12.57 -5.08
N THR A 293 20.59 11.44 -5.64
CA THR A 293 19.90 10.81 -6.77
C THR A 293 18.84 9.81 -6.31
N MET A 294 17.84 9.53 -7.17
CA MET A 294 16.81 8.54 -6.84
C MET A 294 17.37 7.14 -6.55
N PRO A 295 18.30 6.57 -7.36
CA PRO A 295 18.89 5.27 -7.05
C PRO A 295 19.63 5.24 -5.71
N GLU A 296 20.28 6.35 -5.33
CA GLU A 296 20.94 6.48 -4.03
C GLU A 296 19.93 6.51 -2.89
N LEU A 297 18.83 7.27 -3.01
CA LEU A 297 17.77 7.30 -2.01
C LEU A 297 17.17 5.91 -1.78
N LEU A 298 16.84 5.17 -2.85
CA LEU A 298 16.28 3.82 -2.74
C LEU A 298 17.26 2.86 -2.06
N ARG A 299 18.55 2.96 -2.38
CA ARG A 299 19.63 2.19 -1.73
C ARG A 299 19.79 2.56 -0.25
N ILE A 300 19.79 3.85 0.09
CA ILE A 300 19.84 4.35 1.48
C ILE A 300 18.68 3.76 2.28
N CYS A 301 17.48 3.75 1.70
CA CYS A 301 16.29 3.19 2.32
C CYS A 301 16.24 1.65 2.26
N SER A 302 17.30 0.97 1.83
CA SER A 302 17.35 -0.50 1.69
C SER A 302 16.16 -1.07 0.90
N ASN A 303 15.72 -0.38 -0.16
CA ASN A 303 14.55 -0.71 -0.99
C ASN A 303 13.22 -0.84 -0.23
N LEU A 304 13.16 -0.32 1.00
CA LEU A 304 11.92 -0.21 1.77
C LEU A 304 10.95 0.85 1.18
N ILE A 305 11.46 1.67 0.28
CA ILE A 305 10.71 2.57 -0.61
C ILE A 305 10.88 2.07 -2.03
N VAL A 306 9.83 2.17 -2.84
CA VAL A 306 9.86 1.83 -4.26
C VAL A 306 9.27 2.98 -5.09
N LEU A 307 9.78 3.10 -6.32
CA LEU A 307 9.21 3.97 -7.35
C LEU A 307 8.08 3.23 -8.09
N ASP A 308 6.87 3.77 -8.02
CA ASP A 308 5.75 3.33 -8.84
C ASP A 308 5.85 3.94 -10.23
N SER A 309 6.43 3.19 -11.18
CA SER A 309 6.60 3.64 -12.56
C SER A 309 5.31 4.00 -13.31
N LYS A 310 4.14 3.54 -12.84
CA LYS A 310 2.85 3.85 -13.48
C LYS A 310 2.29 5.18 -12.99
N LEU A 311 2.51 5.49 -11.71
CA LEU A 311 2.00 6.70 -11.08
C LEU A 311 3.05 7.82 -11.02
N ASP A 312 4.32 7.49 -11.25
CA ASP A 312 5.47 8.38 -11.10
C ASP A 312 5.62 8.93 -9.67
N THR A 313 5.38 8.05 -8.68
CA THR A 313 5.38 8.41 -7.25
C THR A 313 6.17 7.42 -6.41
N LEU A 314 6.66 7.88 -5.26
CA LEU A 314 7.29 7.02 -4.25
C LEU A 314 6.24 6.49 -3.27
N ARG A 315 6.42 5.23 -2.88
CA ARG A 315 5.61 4.59 -1.83
C ARG A 315 6.45 3.59 -1.04
N PHE A 316 5.96 3.21 0.13
CA PHE A 316 6.54 2.07 0.84
C PHE A 316 6.44 0.81 -0.03
N ALA A 317 7.47 -0.04 0.06
CA ALA A 317 7.49 -1.33 -0.63
C ALA A 317 6.32 -2.21 -0.19
N HIS A 318 5.94 -2.13 1.08
CA HIS A 318 4.81 -2.86 1.66
C HIS A 318 4.15 -2.06 2.81
N SER A 319 2.83 -2.26 3.02
CA SER A 319 2.06 -1.56 4.06
C SER A 319 2.50 -1.90 5.48
N SER A 320 2.94 -3.14 5.75
CA SER A 320 3.46 -3.55 7.06
C SER A 320 4.65 -2.73 7.57
N LEU A 321 5.42 -2.10 6.67
CA LEU A 321 6.49 -1.19 7.08
C LEU A 321 5.93 0.06 7.75
N LYS A 322 4.82 0.58 7.23
CA LYS A 322 4.13 1.72 7.81
C LYS A 322 3.65 1.41 9.23
N GLU A 323 2.98 0.28 9.40
CA GLU A 323 2.51 -0.20 10.71
C GLU A 323 3.68 -0.26 11.70
N PHE A 324 4.81 -0.85 11.29
CA PHE A 324 6.02 -0.90 12.09
C PHE A 324 6.58 0.48 12.44
N LEU A 325 6.64 1.41 11.47
CA LEU A 325 7.14 2.77 11.71
C LEU A 325 6.28 3.51 12.73
N GLU A 326 4.95 3.35 12.67
CA GLU A 326 4.01 3.93 13.64
C GLU A 326 4.28 3.42 15.06
N GLU A 327 4.58 2.14 15.23
CA GLU A 327 4.92 1.52 16.52
C GLU A 327 6.23 2.08 17.13
N ILE A 328 7.23 2.37 16.29
CA ILE A 328 8.56 2.80 16.77
C ILE A 328 8.74 4.33 16.86
N GLY A 329 7.65 5.09 16.74
CA GLY A 329 7.65 6.54 17.03
C GLY A 329 7.51 7.46 15.83
N PHE A 330 7.28 6.93 14.62
CA PHE A 330 6.81 7.73 13.46
C PHE A 330 5.31 8.02 13.58
N SER A 331 4.90 8.50 14.75
CA SER A 331 3.53 8.93 14.98
C SER A 331 3.19 10.10 14.06
N LYS A 332 1.90 10.24 13.71
CA LYS A 332 1.41 11.37 12.90
C LYS A 332 1.87 12.74 13.42
N SER A 333 1.92 12.93 14.74
CA SER A 333 2.39 14.18 15.34
C SER A 333 3.88 14.39 15.09
N THR A 334 4.69 13.35 15.29
CA THR A 334 6.15 13.38 15.11
C THR A 334 6.50 13.69 13.67
N THR A 335 5.97 12.90 12.74
CA THR A 335 6.29 13.03 11.33
C THR A 335 5.78 14.35 10.76
N ASN A 336 4.59 14.82 11.17
CA ASN A 336 4.09 16.14 10.77
C ASN A 336 5.00 17.26 11.27
N SER A 337 5.54 17.15 12.49
CA SER A 337 6.45 18.15 13.05
C SER A 337 7.76 18.20 12.27
N VAL A 338 8.33 17.03 11.91
CA VAL A 338 9.56 16.95 11.11
C VAL A 338 9.34 17.60 9.74
N VAL A 339 8.27 17.20 9.03
CA VAL A 339 7.95 17.73 7.71
C VAL A 339 7.65 19.23 7.75
N ALA A 340 6.88 19.69 8.74
CA ALA A 340 6.57 21.12 8.89
C ALA A 340 7.84 21.97 9.10
N MET A 341 8.81 21.46 9.85
CA MET A 341 10.09 22.12 10.07
C MET A 341 10.90 22.20 8.77
N CYS A 342 10.98 21.11 7.99
CA CYS A 342 11.62 21.14 6.67
C CYS A 342 10.96 22.13 5.70
N CYS A 343 9.62 22.21 5.70
CA CYS A 343 8.90 23.20 4.90
C CYS A 343 9.23 24.63 5.34
N LEU A 344 9.28 24.89 6.65
CA LEU A 344 9.64 26.20 7.18
C LEU A 344 11.08 26.59 6.82
N ASP A 345 12.03 25.66 6.96
CA ASP A 345 13.43 25.90 6.59
C ASP A 345 13.58 26.19 5.10
N SER A 346 12.82 25.48 4.25
CA SER A 346 12.79 25.76 2.80
C SER A 346 12.23 27.16 2.54
N CYS A 347 11.13 27.55 3.17
CA CYS A 347 10.56 28.90 3.05
C CYS A 347 11.47 30.02 3.57
N ILE A 348 12.33 29.74 4.55
CA ILE A 348 13.26 30.73 5.12
C ILE A 348 14.47 30.91 4.19
N ASN A 349 14.98 29.83 3.61
CA ASN A 349 16.20 29.83 2.82
C ASN A 349 15.96 30.15 1.33
N ASP A 350 14.78 29.80 0.80
CA ASP A 350 14.34 30.22 -0.53
C ASP A 350 13.63 31.58 -0.42
N LEU A 351 14.29 32.64 -0.89
CA LEU A 351 13.61 33.91 -1.17
C LEU A 351 12.41 33.63 -2.09
N PRO A 352 11.29 34.38 -1.99
CA PRO A 352 10.19 34.26 -2.92
C PRO A 352 10.64 34.77 -4.30
N GLY A 353 11.35 33.93 -5.05
CA GLY A 353 11.55 34.11 -6.48
C GLY A 353 10.18 33.98 -7.11
N ASP A 354 9.76 35.04 -7.81
CA ASP A 354 8.50 35.17 -8.57
C ASP A 354 7.75 33.84 -8.71
N VAL A 355 6.85 33.57 -7.75
CA VAL A 355 5.81 32.58 -7.94
C VAL A 355 4.97 33.14 -9.07
N LYS A 356 5.36 32.84 -10.32
CA LYS A 356 4.47 32.96 -11.46
C LYS A 356 3.34 31.99 -11.18
N THR A 357 2.30 32.52 -10.56
CA THR A 357 0.99 31.91 -10.40
C THR A 357 0.34 31.78 -11.78
N GLU A 358 0.92 30.95 -12.64
CA GLU A 358 0.12 30.22 -13.61
C GLU A 358 -0.28 28.91 -12.93
N LEU A 359 -1.32 29.01 -12.09
CA LEU A 359 -2.15 27.86 -11.79
C LEU A 359 -2.55 27.26 -13.14
N ARG A 360 -2.01 26.07 -13.46
CA ARG A 360 -2.46 25.33 -14.64
C ARG A 360 -3.98 25.16 -14.51
N PRO A 361 -4.77 25.54 -15.53
CA PRO A 361 -6.20 25.25 -15.50
C PRO A 361 -6.39 23.74 -15.46
N GLU A 362 -7.22 23.29 -14.53
CA GLU A 362 -7.70 21.91 -14.41
C GLU A 362 -8.16 21.38 -15.78
N LYS A 363 -7.77 20.16 -16.14
CA LYS A 363 -8.20 19.46 -17.37
C LYS A 363 -8.78 18.09 -17.07
#